data_AF-A0AAW8ZZF7-F1
#
_entry.id   AF-A0AAW8ZZF7-F1
#
_cell.length_a   1.000
_cell.length_b   1.000
_cell.length_c   1.000
_cell.angle_alpha   90.00
_cell.angle_beta   90.00
_cell.angle_gamma   90.00
#
_symmetry.space_group_name_H-M   'P 1'
#
loop_
_entity.id
_entity.type
_entity.pdbx_description
1 polymer ?
#
loop_
_entity_poly.entity_id
_entity_poly.type
_entity_poly.pdbx_seq_one_letter_code
_entity_poly.pdbx_strand_id
1 'polypeptide(L)'
;EIPILRRFAQLGGLDNVPDETTILNFRRLLETHGLAARMLEAVNAHLARKGQSLRSGTIVDATLIAAPSSTKNADHARDPEMHQTKKGNQWYFGMKAHIGVDEFSGLVHHVHCTAANVADVTVTHALLHGKEDSVFGDSGYTGADKREELQTCQAAFFIAARRSTLQAIGNKRERAREQRWEHFKASVRAKVEHPFRVIKRQFGYTKVRYRGLAKNTAHMLTLFALSNLWMKRKQLLPTMGSVRL
;
A
#
# COMPACT_ATOMS: atom_id res chain seq x y z
N GLU A 1 25.07 5.96 26.31
CA GLU A 1 24.78 4.81 25.43
C GLU A 1 26.04 3.97 25.20
N ILE A 2 25.93 2.64 25.18
CA ILE A 2 27.09 1.72 25.13
C ILE A 2 27.43 1.38 23.67
N PRO A 3 28.66 1.64 23.17
CA PRO A 3 29.10 1.34 21.79
C PRO A 3 28.88 -0.11 21.34
N ILE A 4 28.90 -1.05 22.29
CA ILE A 4 28.63 -2.48 22.07
C ILE A 4 27.19 -2.71 21.58
N LEU A 5 26.21 -2.02 22.16
CA LEU A 5 24.81 -2.13 21.74
C LEU A 5 24.59 -1.55 20.35
N ARG A 6 25.28 -0.44 20.01
CA ARG A 6 25.24 0.14 18.65
C ARG A 6 25.83 -0.82 17.62
N ARG A 7 26.97 -1.44 17.92
CA ARG A 7 27.61 -2.42 17.04
C ARG A 7 26.75 -3.69 16.89
N PHE A 8 26.13 -4.16 17.97
CA PHE A 8 25.16 -5.26 17.95
C PHE A 8 23.93 -4.94 17.09
N ALA A 9 23.38 -3.73 17.20
CA ALA A 9 22.24 -3.27 16.42
C ALA A 9 22.58 -2.84 14.98
N GLN A 10 23.83 -3.04 14.52
CA GLN A 10 24.32 -2.62 13.20
C GLN A 10 24.25 -1.10 12.95
N LEU A 11 24.30 -0.31 14.02
CA LEU A 11 24.35 1.17 14.00
C LEU A 11 25.78 1.71 14.22
N GLY A 12 26.79 0.85 14.09
CA GLY A 12 28.20 1.24 14.21
C GLY A 12 28.61 2.16 13.06
N GLY A 13 28.98 3.40 13.37
CA GLY A 13 29.40 4.42 12.38
C GLY A 13 28.52 5.67 12.34
N LEU A 14 27.45 5.73 13.14
CA LEU A 14 26.67 6.96 13.34
C LEU A 14 27.17 7.70 14.58
N ASP A 15 27.68 8.92 14.39
CA ASP A 15 28.17 9.79 15.48
C ASP A 15 27.02 10.15 16.44
N ASN A 16 25.83 10.41 15.89
CA ASN A 16 24.60 10.68 16.64
C ASN A 16 23.51 9.67 16.27
N VAL A 17 23.23 8.73 17.18
CA VAL A 17 22.04 7.88 17.09
C VAL A 17 20.91 8.62 17.79
N PRO A 18 19.79 8.92 17.12
CA PRO A 18 18.65 9.56 17.76
C PRO A 18 18.09 8.65 18.85
N ASP A 19 17.92 9.20 20.05
CA ASP A 19 17.34 8.48 21.18
C ASP A 19 15.82 8.29 21.02
N GLU A 20 15.21 7.54 21.94
CA GLU A 20 13.76 7.27 21.92
C GLU A 20 12.94 8.58 21.89
N THR A 21 13.36 9.57 22.68
CA THR A 21 12.70 10.87 22.78
C THR A 21 12.76 11.64 21.46
N THR A 22 13.92 11.66 20.80
CA THR A 22 14.10 12.31 19.49
C THR A 22 13.22 11.67 18.44
N ILE A 23 13.20 10.33 18.38
CA ILE A 23 12.36 9.60 17.42
C ILE A 23 10.87 9.86 17.70
N LEU A 24 10.45 9.89 18.97
CA LEU A 24 9.08 10.20 19.36
C LEU A 24 8.69 11.62 18.95
N ASN A 25 9.54 12.61 19.22
CA ASN A 25 9.30 14.00 18.87
C ASN A 25 9.22 14.20 17.36
N PHE A 26 10.09 13.55 16.59
CA PHE A 26 10.02 13.57 15.13
C PHE A 26 8.69 13.00 14.62
N ARG A 27 8.23 11.87 15.17
CA ARG A 27 6.91 11.30 14.80
C ARG A 27 5.76 12.24 15.15
N ARG A 28 5.78 12.81 16.35
CA ARG A 28 4.77 13.80 16.76
C ARG A 28 4.74 14.99 15.81
N LEU A 29 5.90 15.48 15.38
CA LEU A 29 6.01 16.55 14.40
C LEU A 29 5.37 16.14 13.05
N LEU A 30 5.61 14.92 12.57
CA LEU A 30 4.96 14.41 11.36
C LEU A 30 3.43 14.34 11.50
N GLU A 31 2.95 13.89 12.66
CA GLU A 31 1.53 13.74 12.99
C GLU A 31 0.84 15.12 13.12
N THR A 32 1.35 16.00 13.97
CA THR A 32 0.79 17.33 14.28
C THR A 32 0.66 18.20 13.05
N HIS A 33 1.60 18.12 12.10
CA HIS A 33 1.62 18.97 10.91
C HIS A 33 1.17 18.25 9.63
N GLY A 34 0.65 17.02 9.73
CA GLY A 34 0.17 16.25 8.57
C GLY A 34 1.25 15.98 7.51
N LEU A 35 2.52 15.92 7.92
CA LEU A 35 3.64 15.87 6.97
C LEU A 35 3.77 14.54 6.25
N ALA A 36 3.23 13.45 6.79
CA ALA A 36 3.29 12.15 6.14
C ALA A 36 2.62 12.14 4.75
N ALA A 37 1.45 12.77 4.63
CA ALA A 37 0.77 12.93 3.34
C ALA A 37 1.60 13.80 2.38
N ARG A 38 2.08 14.95 2.89
CA ARG A 38 2.93 15.88 2.13
C ARG A 38 4.24 15.25 1.65
N MET A 39 4.81 14.31 2.41
CA MET A 39 6.00 13.55 2.02
C MET A 39 5.71 12.65 0.82
N LEU A 40 4.60 11.90 0.84
CA LEU A 40 4.19 11.07 -0.29
C LEU A 40 3.93 11.93 -1.53
N GLU A 41 3.20 13.04 -1.37
CA GLU A 41 2.95 14.01 -2.44
C GLU A 41 4.26 14.57 -3.04
N ALA A 42 5.19 15.00 -2.19
CA ALA A 42 6.46 15.56 -2.61
C ALA A 42 7.32 14.53 -3.36
N VAL A 43 7.37 13.28 -2.87
CA VAL A 43 8.06 12.18 -3.56
C VAL A 43 7.42 11.91 -4.91
N ASN A 44 6.09 11.81 -4.96
CA ASN A 44 5.37 11.55 -6.20
C ASN A 44 5.55 12.68 -7.21
N ALA A 45 5.54 13.94 -6.77
CA ALA A 45 5.83 15.10 -7.61
C ALA A 45 7.28 15.08 -8.12
N HIS A 46 8.25 14.66 -7.30
CA HIS A 46 9.64 14.51 -7.74
C HIS A 46 9.79 13.42 -8.81
N LEU A 47 9.19 12.25 -8.58
CA LEU A 47 9.22 11.13 -9.53
C LEU A 47 8.48 11.46 -10.84
N ALA A 48 7.34 12.15 -10.76
CA ALA A 48 6.61 12.61 -11.93
C ALA A 48 7.44 13.58 -12.78
N ARG A 49 8.13 14.55 -12.16
CA ARG A 49 9.04 15.47 -12.88
C ARG A 49 10.20 14.75 -13.59
N LYS A 50 10.58 13.57 -13.12
CA LYS A 50 11.59 12.70 -13.75
C LYS A 50 11.00 11.72 -14.77
N GLY A 51 9.72 11.88 -15.14
CA GLY A 51 9.03 11.00 -16.10
C GLY A 51 8.79 9.58 -15.58
N GLN A 52 8.80 9.37 -14.26
CA GLN A 52 8.72 8.03 -13.65
C GLN A 52 7.31 7.57 -13.29
N SER A 53 6.30 8.43 -13.46
CA SER A 53 4.90 8.14 -13.21
C SER A 53 4.09 8.53 -14.45
N LEU A 54 3.24 7.60 -14.89
CA LEU A 54 2.11 7.88 -15.77
C LEU A 54 0.86 7.96 -14.89
N ARG A 55 -0.21 8.58 -15.36
CA ARG A 55 -1.44 8.82 -14.57
C ARG A 55 -2.70 8.45 -15.37
N SER A 56 -2.58 7.46 -16.26
CA SER A 56 -3.66 7.05 -17.17
C SER A 56 -4.42 5.84 -16.63
N GLY A 57 -3.77 4.91 -15.92
CA GLY A 57 -4.45 3.79 -15.28
C GLY A 57 -4.04 3.56 -13.84
N THR A 58 -4.99 3.09 -13.03
CA THR A 58 -4.79 2.83 -11.60
C THR A 58 -5.12 1.39 -11.25
N ILE A 59 -4.23 0.74 -10.52
CA ILE A 59 -4.47 -0.54 -9.85
C ILE A 59 -4.85 -0.25 -8.40
N VAL A 60 -6.02 -0.72 -7.98
CA VAL A 60 -6.46 -0.70 -6.58
C VAL A 60 -6.23 -2.06 -5.92
N ASP A 61 -5.62 -2.05 -4.75
CA ASP A 61 -5.40 -3.25 -3.95
C ASP A 61 -5.30 -2.93 -2.46
N ALA A 62 -5.54 -3.93 -1.62
CA ALA A 62 -5.52 -3.77 -0.17
C ALA A 62 -4.71 -4.87 0.50
N THR A 63 -3.93 -4.50 1.52
CA THR A 63 -3.19 -5.45 2.33
C THR A 63 -3.62 -5.40 3.78
N LEU A 64 -3.84 -6.58 4.38
CA LEU A 64 -4.09 -6.72 5.81
C LEU A 64 -2.80 -6.52 6.60
N ILE A 65 -2.89 -5.74 7.67
CA ILE A 65 -1.81 -5.49 8.61
C ILE A 65 -2.30 -5.87 10.00
N ALA A 66 -1.62 -6.83 10.62
CA ALA A 66 -2.02 -7.35 11.91
C ALA A 66 -1.80 -6.31 13.02
N ALA A 67 -2.76 -6.24 13.94
CA ALA A 67 -2.64 -5.53 15.21
C ALA A 67 -2.48 -6.52 16.37
N PRO A 68 -1.75 -6.14 17.44
CA PRO A 68 -1.76 -6.92 18.67
C PRO A 68 -3.19 -7.05 19.21
N SER A 69 -3.61 -8.28 19.54
CA SER A 69 -4.89 -8.55 20.19
C SER A 69 -4.83 -8.50 21.72
N SER A 70 -3.69 -8.08 22.27
CA SER A 70 -3.45 -8.02 23.72
C SER A 70 -4.40 -7.02 24.38
N THR A 71 -5.04 -7.46 25.46
CA THR A 71 -5.85 -6.64 26.37
C THR A 71 -5.09 -6.34 27.67
N LYS A 72 -3.78 -6.61 27.73
CA LYS A 72 -2.95 -6.31 28.90
C LYS A 72 -2.58 -4.81 28.93
N ASN A 73 -3.58 -3.97 29.18
CA ASN A 73 -3.46 -2.54 29.41
C ASN A 73 -4.45 -2.13 30.53
N ALA A 74 -4.37 -0.88 30.99
CA ALA A 74 -5.21 -0.38 32.08
C ALA A 74 -6.72 -0.52 31.81
N ASP A 75 -7.12 -0.38 30.54
CA ASP A 75 -8.53 -0.44 30.11
C ASP A 75 -9.03 -1.88 29.89
N HIS A 76 -8.15 -2.89 30.02
CA HIS A 76 -8.42 -4.29 29.68
C HIS A 76 -9.03 -4.52 28.28
N ALA A 77 -8.76 -3.62 27.33
CA ALA A 77 -9.42 -3.58 26.03
C ALA A 77 -8.42 -3.66 24.88
N ARG A 78 -8.89 -4.14 23.72
CA ARG A 78 -8.10 -4.07 22.47
C ARG A 78 -8.13 -2.64 21.93
N ASP A 79 -7.31 -2.37 20.91
CA ASP A 79 -7.42 -1.11 20.17
C ASP A 79 -8.83 -0.99 19.55
N PRO A 80 -9.62 0.04 19.92
CA PRO A 80 -11.00 0.19 19.45
C PRO A 80 -11.10 0.51 17.96
N GLU A 81 -10.03 1.03 17.33
CA GLU A 81 -10.00 1.37 15.91
C GLU A 81 -9.54 0.19 15.03
N MET A 82 -9.20 -0.95 15.64
CA MET A 82 -8.82 -2.18 14.96
C MET A 82 -9.95 -3.19 15.04
N HIS A 83 -10.23 -3.88 13.93
CA HIS A 83 -11.31 -4.86 13.87
C HIS A 83 -10.87 -6.16 13.21
N GLN A 84 -11.68 -7.20 13.41
CA GLN A 84 -11.43 -8.51 12.86
C GLN A 84 -12.08 -8.71 11.49
N THR A 85 -11.41 -9.47 10.63
CA THR A 85 -11.95 -9.93 9.35
C THR A 85 -11.50 -11.35 9.08
N LYS A 86 -12.25 -12.05 8.23
CA LYS A 86 -11.94 -13.41 7.82
C LYS A 86 -11.43 -13.40 6.38
N LYS A 87 -10.21 -13.90 6.16
CA LYS A 87 -9.65 -14.10 4.81
C LYS A 87 -9.41 -15.59 4.61
N GLY A 88 -10.16 -16.21 3.69
CA GLY A 88 -10.21 -17.66 3.58
C GLY A 88 -10.76 -18.27 4.88
N ASN A 89 -10.02 -19.20 5.48
CA ASN A 89 -10.36 -19.81 6.77
C ASN A 89 -9.68 -19.17 7.98
N GLN A 90 -8.86 -18.14 7.78
CA GLN A 90 -8.07 -17.51 8.84
C GLN A 90 -8.70 -16.19 9.29
N TRP A 91 -8.77 -15.98 10.60
CA TRP A 91 -9.16 -14.70 11.22
C TRP A 91 -7.94 -13.80 11.40
N TYR A 92 -8.13 -12.51 11.10
CA TYR A 92 -7.13 -11.46 11.23
C TYR A 92 -7.72 -10.31 12.02
N PHE A 93 -6.99 -9.80 13.02
CA PHE A 93 -7.35 -8.60 13.76
C PHE A 93 -6.37 -7.47 13.39
N GLY A 94 -6.89 -6.30 13.02
CA GLY A 94 -6.07 -5.14 12.70
C GLY A 94 -6.73 -4.17 11.72
N MET A 95 -5.91 -3.70 10.76
CA MET A 95 -6.30 -2.73 9.74
C MET A 95 -6.00 -3.25 8.33
N LYS A 96 -6.51 -2.52 7.34
CA LYS A 96 -6.11 -2.62 5.94
C LYS A 96 -5.41 -1.34 5.51
N ALA A 97 -4.38 -1.48 4.68
CA ALA A 97 -3.87 -0.39 3.88
C ALA A 97 -4.28 -0.63 2.43
N HIS A 98 -5.14 0.25 1.93
CA HIS A 98 -5.63 0.32 0.56
C HIS A 98 -4.75 1.29 -0.22
N ILE A 99 -4.37 0.93 -1.44
CA ILE A 99 -3.50 1.76 -2.27
C ILE A 99 -4.03 1.89 -3.70
N GLY A 100 -3.85 3.08 -4.26
CA GLY A 100 -3.93 3.33 -5.70
C GLY A 100 -2.52 3.38 -6.26
N VAL A 101 -2.25 2.57 -7.29
CA VAL A 101 -0.94 2.38 -7.89
C VAL A 101 -1.01 2.65 -9.39
N ASP A 102 -0.07 3.43 -9.92
CA ASP A 102 0.02 3.68 -11.37
C ASP A 102 0.29 2.35 -12.11
N GLU A 103 -0.57 2.04 -13.08
CA GLU A 103 -0.54 0.77 -13.79
C GLU A 103 0.76 0.53 -14.57
N PHE A 104 1.47 1.58 -14.96
CA PHE A 104 2.69 1.48 -15.74
C PHE A 104 3.92 1.38 -14.85
N SER A 105 4.09 2.33 -13.92
CA SER A 105 5.29 2.44 -13.10
C SER A 105 5.27 1.55 -11.86
N GLY A 106 4.09 1.11 -11.40
CA GLY A 106 3.93 0.42 -10.12
C GLY A 106 4.13 1.33 -8.90
N LEU A 107 4.14 2.66 -9.08
CA LEU A 107 4.31 3.63 -8.00
C LEU A 107 2.97 3.92 -7.31
N VAL A 108 3.02 4.00 -5.99
CA VAL A 108 1.84 4.29 -5.17
C VAL A 108 1.54 5.78 -5.20
N HIS A 109 0.33 6.16 -5.61
CA HIS A 109 -0.10 7.56 -5.62
C HIS A 109 -1.09 7.89 -4.51
N HIS A 110 -1.94 6.94 -4.10
CA HIS A 110 -2.87 7.09 -2.97
C HIS A 110 -2.70 5.98 -1.95
N VAL A 111 -2.92 6.32 -0.68
CA VAL A 111 -2.94 5.38 0.44
C VAL A 111 -4.10 5.77 1.33
N HIS A 112 -4.99 4.82 1.60
CA HIS A 112 -6.07 4.98 2.56
C HIS A 112 -6.06 3.81 3.53
N CYS A 113 -6.24 4.05 4.82
CA CYS A 113 -6.19 3.02 5.85
C CYS A 113 -7.52 2.93 6.59
N THR A 114 -8.00 1.72 6.80
CA THR A 114 -9.26 1.46 7.49
C THR A 114 -9.09 0.29 8.46
N ALA A 115 -10.04 0.09 9.37
CA ALA A 115 -10.13 -1.16 10.09
C ALA A 115 -10.31 -2.35 9.13
N ALA A 116 -9.90 -3.55 9.55
CA ALA A 116 -9.84 -4.70 8.64
C ALA A 116 -11.20 -5.24 8.16
N ASN A 117 -12.29 -4.92 8.85
CA ASN A 117 -13.65 -5.32 8.49
C ASN A 117 -14.26 -4.47 7.36
N VAL A 118 -13.69 -3.30 7.05
CA VAL A 118 -14.19 -2.44 5.97
C VAL A 118 -14.00 -3.14 4.62
N ALA A 119 -15.04 -3.09 3.78
CA ALA A 119 -15.05 -3.71 2.47
C ALA A 119 -14.20 -2.90 1.47
N ASP A 120 -13.39 -3.57 0.65
CA ASP A 120 -12.41 -2.89 -0.20
C ASP A 120 -13.10 -2.02 -1.27
N VAL A 121 -14.21 -2.51 -1.82
CA VAL A 121 -15.07 -1.79 -2.77
C VAL A 121 -15.52 -0.41 -2.26
N THR A 122 -15.71 -0.22 -0.94
CA THR A 122 -16.20 1.05 -0.40
C THR A 122 -15.14 2.15 -0.37
N VAL A 123 -13.86 1.76 -0.47
CA VAL A 123 -12.71 2.66 -0.38
C VAL A 123 -12.23 3.10 -1.76
N THR A 124 -12.65 2.42 -2.84
CA THR A 124 -12.16 2.63 -4.21
C THR A 124 -12.07 4.10 -4.62
N HIS A 125 -13.10 4.91 -4.33
CA HIS A 125 -13.15 6.34 -4.67
C HIS A 125 -11.99 7.15 -4.07
N ALA A 126 -11.52 6.79 -2.87
CA ALA A 126 -10.42 7.46 -2.18
C ALA A 126 -9.03 7.05 -2.72
N LEU A 127 -8.97 6.09 -3.65
CA LEU A 127 -7.73 5.59 -4.24
C LEU A 127 -7.47 6.18 -5.63
N LEU A 128 -8.43 6.90 -6.21
CA LEU A 128 -8.36 7.47 -7.55
C LEU A 128 -7.95 8.95 -7.51
N HIS A 129 -7.21 9.41 -8.51
CA HIS A 129 -6.85 10.81 -8.76
C HIS A 129 -7.82 11.54 -9.69
N GLY A 130 -8.86 10.87 -10.20
CA GLY A 130 -9.93 11.45 -11.01
C GLY A 130 -9.55 11.74 -12.47
N LYS A 131 -8.46 11.13 -12.95
CA LYS A 131 -7.97 11.29 -14.34
C LYS A 131 -7.67 9.94 -15.00
N GLU A 132 -8.18 8.87 -14.42
CA GLU A 132 -8.01 7.51 -14.88
C GLU A 132 -8.83 7.27 -16.15
N ASP A 133 -8.21 6.62 -17.12
CA ASP A 133 -8.85 5.97 -18.25
C ASP A 133 -9.24 4.54 -17.89
N SER A 134 -8.51 3.91 -16.96
CA SER A 134 -8.70 2.51 -16.55
C SER A 134 -8.46 2.28 -15.05
N VAL A 135 -9.26 1.40 -14.44
CA VAL A 135 -9.13 0.98 -13.03
C VAL A 135 -9.09 -0.54 -12.93
N PHE A 136 -8.06 -1.10 -12.31
CA PHE A 136 -7.87 -2.55 -12.15
C PHE A 136 -7.98 -2.96 -10.67
N GLY A 137 -8.68 -4.05 -10.36
CA GLY A 137 -8.80 -4.55 -8.99
C GLY A 137 -9.09 -6.06 -8.91
N ASP A 138 -8.93 -6.67 -7.73
CA ASP A 138 -9.45 -8.04 -7.53
C ASP A 138 -10.97 -8.07 -7.40
N SER A 139 -11.49 -9.28 -7.30
CA SER A 139 -12.90 -9.55 -7.03
C SER A 139 -13.45 -8.91 -5.74
N GLY A 140 -12.60 -8.44 -4.82
CA GLY A 140 -13.01 -7.67 -3.64
C GLY A 140 -13.54 -6.27 -3.98
N TYR A 141 -13.22 -5.77 -5.18
CA TYR A 141 -13.70 -4.50 -5.74
C TYR A 141 -14.89 -4.69 -6.71
N THR A 142 -15.48 -5.88 -6.76
CA THR A 142 -16.65 -6.13 -7.63
C THR A 142 -17.78 -5.16 -7.30
N GLY A 143 -18.26 -4.42 -8.30
CA GLY A 143 -19.32 -3.42 -8.15
C GLY A 143 -18.84 -2.01 -7.78
N ALA A 144 -17.53 -1.76 -7.81
CA ALA A 144 -16.97 -0.41 -7.58
C ALA A 144 -17.54 0.63 -8.56
N ASP A 145 -17.68 0.25 -9.83
CA ASP A 145 -18.25 1.04 -10.93
C ASP A 145 -19.70 1.49 -10.68
N LYS A 146 -20.43 0.81 -9.80
CA LYS A 146 -21.84 1.08 -9.49
C LYS A 146 -22.04 1.92 -8.24
N ARG A 147 -20.96 2.27 -7.54
CA ARG A 147 -21.06 3.04 -6.29
C ARG A 147 -21.36 4.51 -6.59
N GLU A 148 -22.15 5.13 -5.71
CA GLU A 148 -22.56 6.53 -5.84
C GLU A 148 -21.36 7.48 -5.98
N GLU A 149 -20.31 7.23 -5.20
CA GLU A 149 -19.09 8.04 -5.21
C GLU A 149 -18.29 7.97 -6.53
N LEU A 150 -18.61 7.00 -7.40
CA LEU A 150 -17.91 6.75 -8.66
C LEU A 150 -18.80 6.92 -9.90
N GLN A 151 -20.03 7.40 -9.75
CA GLN A 151 -20.96 7.59 -10.88
C GLN A 151 -20.44 8.57 -11.94
N THR A 152 -19.64 9.57 -11.54
CA THR A 152 -19.04 10.55 -12.45
C THR A 152 -17.70 10.09 -13.02
N CYS A 153 -17.19 8.94 -12.59
CA CYS A 153 -15.93 8.39 -13.08
C CYS A 153 -16.13 7.79 -14.48
N GLN A 154 -15.39 8.29 -15.46
CA GLN A 154 -15.45 7.81 -16.85
C GLN A 154 -14.47 6.67 -17.15
N ALA A 155 -13.68 6.24 -16.16
CA ALA A 155 -12.69 5.20 -16.32
C ALA A 155 -13.34 3.83 -16.59
N ALA A 156 -12.69 3.00 -17.39
CA ALA A 156 -13.08 1.61 -17.58
C ALA A 156 -12.64 0.74 -16.39
N PHE A 157 -13.58 0.02 -15.76
CA PHE A 157 -13.29 -0.85 -14.62
C PHE A 157 -13.00 -2.30 -15.06
N PHE A 158 -11.77 -2.75 -14.79
CA PHE A 158 -11.26 -4.09 -15.05
C PHE A 158 -11.10 -4.88 -13.74
N ILE A 159 -12.24 -5.23 -13.14
CA ILE A 159 -12.27 -6.04 -11.92
C ILE A 159 -12.15 -7.53 -12.26
N ALA A 160 -11.28 -8.25 -11.54
CA ALA A 160 -11.09 -9.69 -11.73
C ALA A 160 -12.37 -10.47 -11.40
N ALA A 161 -12.75 -11.38 -12.30
CA ALA A 161 -13.90 -12.25 -12.10
C ALA A 161 -13.59 -13.33 -11.05
N ARG A 162 -14.61 -13.78 -10.31
CA ARG A 162 -14.47 -14.92 -9.40
C ARG A 162 -14.28 -16.20 -10.22
N ARG A 163 -13.47 -17.14 -9.69
CA ARG A 163 -13.23 -18.44 -10.34
C ARG A 163 -14.52 -19.21 -10.63
N SER A 164 -15.50 -19.15 -9.74
CA SER A 164 -16.81 -19.78 -9.93
C SER A 164 -17.57 -19.21 -11.13
N THR A 165 -17.48 -17.90 -11.37
CA THR A 165 -18.08 -17.23 -12.53
C THR A 165 -17.50 -17.76 -13.84
N LEU A 166 -16.17 -17.95 -13.90
CA LEU A 166 -15.52 -18.52 -15.09
C LEU A 166 -15.88 -20.00 -15.30
N GLN A 167 -16.05 -20.77 -14.21
CA GLN A 167 -16.43 -22.18 -14.28
C GLN A 167 -17.88 -22.37 -14.76
N ALA A 168 -18.76 -21.42 -14.47
CA ALA A 168 -20.15 -21.44 -14.92
C ALA A 168 -20.32 -21.27 -16.43
N ILE A 169 -19.31 -20.74 -17.15
CA ILE A 169 -19.35 -20.59 -18.61
C ILE A 169 -19.32 -21.97 -19.26
N GLY A 170 -20.45 -22.47 -19.76
CA GLY A 170 -20.55 -23.81 -20.34
C GLY A 170 -19.76 -23.98 -21.64
N ASN A 171 -19.66 -22.92 -22.46
CA ASN A 171 -18.95 -22.97 -23.73
C ASN A 171 -17.42 -22.93 -23.53
N LYS A 172 -16.72 -23.97 -23.99
CA LYS A 172 -15.25 -24.09 -23.85
C LYS A 172 -14.47 -22.96 -24.53
N ARG A 173 -14.90 -22.52 -25.72
CA ARG A 173 -14.21 -21.44 -26.47
C ARG A 173 -14.36 -20.10 -25.77
N GLU A 174 -15.56 -19.80 -25.31
CA GLU A 174 -15.85 -18.59 -24.54
C GLU A 174 -15.08 -18.57 -23.22
N ARG A 175 -15.12 -19.68 -22.46
CA ARG A 175 -14.35 -19.82 -21.22
C ARG A 175 -12.85 -19.58 -21.44
N ALA A 176 -12.28 -20.13 -22.52
CA ALA A 176 -10.87 -19.90 -22.85
C ALA A 176 -10.57 -18.44 -23.20
N ARG A 177 -11.51 -17.72 -23.81
CA ARG A 177 -11.38 -16.28 -24.10
C ARG A 177 -11.41 -15.46 -22.80
N GLU A 178 -12.38 -15.72 -21.93
CA GLU A 178 -12.46 -15.03 -20.63
C GLU A 178 -11.23 -15.30 -19.76
N GLN A 179 -10.71 -16.52 -19.78
CA GLN A 179 -9.45 -16.86 -19.08
C GLN A 179 -8.25 -16.05 -19.58
N ARG A 180 -8.16 -15.74 -20.89
CA ARG A 180 -7.10 -14.87 -21.41
C ARG A 180 -7.24 -13.44 -20.89
N TRP A 181 -8.46 -12.93 -20.82
CA TRP A 181 -8.74 -11.62 -20.22
C TRP A 181 -8.38 -11.57 -18.73
N GLU A 182 -8.74 -12.59 -17.96
CA GLU A 182 -8.37 -12.68 -16.55
C GLU A 182 -6.87 -12.82 -16.34
N HIS A 183 -6.17 -13.52 -17.23
CA HIS A 183 -4.71 -13.57 -17.22
C HIS A 183 -4.08 -12.19 -17.48
N PHE A 184 -4.62 -11.42 -18.43
CA PHE A 184 -4.20 -10.05 -18.68
C PHE A 184 -4.45 -9.14 -17.46
N LYS A 185 -5.65 -9.17 -16.87
CA LYS A 185 -5.94 -8.40 -15.65
C LYS A 185 -4.97 -8.75 -14.52
N ALA A 186 -4.68 -10.03 -14.33
CA ALA A 186 -3.73 -10.50 -13.33
C ALA A 186 -2.29 -10.02 -13.60
N SER A 187 -1.85 -9.99 -14.86
CA SER A 187 -0.48 -9.54 -15.21
C SER A 187 -0.29 -8.04 -14.95
N VAL A 188 -1.32 -7.22 -15.23
CA VAL A 188 -1.32 -5.79 -14.87
C VAL A 188 -1.27 -5.65 -13.35
N ARG A 189 -2.15 -6.34 -12.63
CA ARG A 189 -2.26 -6.26 -11.17
C ARG A 189 -1.01 -6.71 -10.43
N ALA A 190 -0.23 -7.64 -10.97
CA ALA A 190 0.99 -8.13 -10.32
C ALA A 190 1.98 -7.01 -9.91
N LYS A 191 1.94 -5.85 -10.59
CA LYS A 191 2.76 -4.68 -10.24
C LYS A 191 2.49 -4.13 -8.83
N VAL A 192 1.25 -4.25 -8.35
CA VAL A 192 0.85 -3.80 -7.00
C VAL A 192 1.53 -4.60 -5.88
N GLU A 193 1.99 -5.82 -6.19
CA GLU A 193 2.68 -6.67 -5.22
C GLU A 193 4.07 -6.10 -4.84
N HIS A 194 4.69 -5.32 -5.73
CA HIS A 194 6.03 -4.76 -5.49
C HIS A 194 6.08 -3.80 -4.31
N PRO A 195 5.27 -2.72 -4.22
CA PRO A 195 5.32 -1.82 -3.07
C PRO A 195 4.99 -2.53 -1.75
N PHE A 196 4.05 -3.48 -1.75
CA PHE A 196 3.78 -4.30 -0.56
C PHE A 196 4.95 -5.19 -0.17
N ARG A 197 5.62 -5.81 -1.14
CA ARG A 197 6.82 -6.63 -0.90
C ARG A 197 7.94 -5.79 -0.29
N VAL A 198 8.17 -4.57 -0.79
CA VAL A 198 9.17 -3.64 -0.24
C VAL A 198 8.88 -3.35 1.23
N ILE A 199 7.65 -2.93 1.54
CA ILE A 199 7.26 -2.64 2.92
C ILE A 199 7.43 -3.85 3.83
N LYS A 200 7.00 -5.04 3.40
CA LYS A 200 7.04 -6.24 4.24
C LYS A 200 8.42 -6.87 4.38
N ARG A 201 9.21 -6.90 3.31
CA ARG A 201 10.47 -7.66 3.22
C ARG A 201 11.70 -6.77 3.35
N GLN A 202 11.72 -5.62 2.69
CA GLN A 202 12.85 -4.70 2.75
C GLN A 202 12.79 -3.82 4.01
N PHE A 203 11.60 -3.32 4.37
CA PHE A 203 11.42 -2.48 5.56
C PHE A 203 10.98 -3.26 6.81
N GLY A 204 10.66 -4.55 6.68
CA GLY A 204 10.31 -5.41 7.83
C GLY A 204 8.99 -5.03 8.53
N TYR A 205 8.09 -4.34 7.83
CA TYR A 205 6.81 -3.93 8.38
C TYR A 205 5.76 -5.04 8.21
N THR A 206 5.56 -5.83 9.27
CA THR A 206 4.65 -6.99 9.29
C THR A 206 3.43 -6.81 10.20
N LYS A 207 3.47 -5.84 11.10
CA LYS A 207 2.41 -5.51 12.07
C LYS A 207 2.37 -4.02 12.35
N VAL A 208 1.21 -3.52 12.79
CA VAL A 208 1.05 -2.13 13.24
C VAL A 208 2.01 -1.82 14.39
N ARG A 209 2.44 -0.57 14.48
CA ARG A 209 3.40 -0.12 15.50
C ARG A 209 2.79 0.82 16.52
N TYR A 210 1.60 1.35 16.23
CA TYR A 210 0.92 2.35 17.05
C TYR A 210 -0.49 1.91 17.40
N ARG A 211 -1.06 2.52 18.44
CA ARG A 211 -2.50 2.46 18.75
C ARG A 211 -3.21 3.55 17.95
N GLY A 212 -4.36 3.21 17.36
CA GLY A 212 -5.20 4.09 16.53
C GLY A 212 -4.83 4.10 15.05
N LEU A 213 -5.83 4.31 14.19
CA LEU A 213 -5.67 4.34 12.73
C LEU A 213 -4.87 5.55 12.27
N ALA A 214 -5.08 6.73 12.86
CA ALA A 214 -4.44 7.96 12.42
C ALA A 214 -2.90 7.85 12.38
N LYS A 215 -2.29 7.37 13.49
CA LYS A 215 -0.83 7.19 13.60
C LYS A 215 -0.30 6.12 12.66
N ASN A 216 -1.04 5.01 12.53
CA ASN A 216 -0.65 3.95 11.60
C ASN A 216 -0.79 4.40 10.14
N THR A 217 -1.76 5.24 9.81
CA THR A 217 -1.95 5.83 8.48
C THR A 217 -0.76 6.74 8.13
N ALA A 218 -0.36 7.64 9.04
CA ALA A 218 0.82 8.49 8.86
C ALA A 218 2.09 7.65 8.63
N HIS A 219 2.23 6.54 9.35
CA HIS A 219 3.34 5.61 9.14
C HIS A 219 3.28 4.94 7.76
N MET A 220 2.11 4.46 7.34
CA MET A 220 1.93 3.82 6.03
C MET A 220 2.22 4.78 4.88
N LEU A 221 1.74 6.03 4.96
CA LEU A 221 2.05 7.08 3.99
C LEU A 221 3.56 7.29 3.84
N THR A 222 4.26 7.38 4.98
CA THR A 222 5.73 7.52 5.00
C THR A 222 6.42 6.30 4.38
N LEU A 223 5.97 5.08 4.73
CA LEU A 223 6.54 3.84 4.19
C LEU A 223 6.32 3.71 2.68
N PHE A 224 5.15 4.08 2.15
CA PHE A 224 4.91 4.07 0.71
C PHE A 224 5.70 5.14 -0.04
N ALA A 225 5.88 6.33 0.56
CA ALA A 225 6.76 7.36 0.00
C ALA A 225 8.20 6.84 -0.15
N LEU A 226 8.73 6.22 0.90
CA LEU A 226 10.06 5.59 0.87
C LEU A 226 10.11 4.38 -0.07
N SER A 227 9.03 3.61 -0.17
CA SER A 227 8.92 2.46 -1.08
C SER A 227 9.02 2.91 -2.54
N ASN A 228 8.35 3.99 -2.93
CA ASN A 228 8.43 4.57 -4.27
C ASN A 228 9.87 4.98 -4.63
N LEU A 229 10.58 5.67 -3.72
CA LEU A 229 11.99 6.00 -3.91
C LEU A 229 12.86 4.74 -4.02
N TRP A 230 12.64 3.76 -3.15
CA TRP A 230 13.38 2.51 -3.18
C TRP A 230 13.17 1.76 -4.50
N MET A 231 11.94 1.68 -5.00
CA MET A 231 11.61 1.03 -6.28
C MET A 231 12.31 1.70 -7.46
N LYS A 232 12.46 3.03 -7.42
CA LYS A 232 13.10 3.81 -8.48
C LYS A 232 14.59 4.09 -8.25
N ARG A 233 15.19 3.59 -7.17
CA ARG A 233 16.57 3.90 -6.76
C ARG A 233 17.62 3.73 -7.87
N LYS A 234 17.50 2.70 -8.71
CA LYS A 234 18.45 2.45 -9.80
C LYS A 234 18.42 3.53 -10.88
N GLN A 235 17.28 4.18 -11.06
CA GLN A 235 17.08 5.27 -12.03
C GLN A 235 17.36 6.64 -11.39
N LEU A 236 17.25 6.74 -10.06
CA LEU A 236 17.53 7.96 -9.30
C LEU A 236 19.01 8.14 -8.96
N LEU A 237 19.73 7.04 -8.75
CA LEU A 237 21.16 7.06 -8.53
C LEU A 237 21.87 7.30 -9.87
N PRO A 238 22.88 8.20 -9.92
CA PRO A 238 23.72 8.30 -11.10
C PRO A 238 24.34 6.93 -11.38
N THR A 239 24.42 6.55 -12.66
CA THR A 239 25.20 5.39 -13.09
C THR A 239 26.59 5.56 -12.51
N MET A 240 26.94 4.80 -11.46
CA MET A 240 28.32 4.77 -10.99
C MET A 240 29.13 4.30 -12.20
N GLY A 241 29.93 5.21 -12.75
CA GLY A 241 30.75 4.95 -13.91
C GLY A 241 31.51 3.66 -13.70
N SER A 242 31.59 2.86 -14.76
CA SER A 242 32.47 1.70 -14.85
C SER A 242 33.78 1.97 -14.12
N VAL A 243 34.03 1.25 -13.03
CA VAL A 243 35.38 1.11 -12.49
C VAL A 243 36.16 0.41 -13.59
N ARG A 244 36.93 1.19 -14.37
CA ARG A 244 38.00 0.63 -15.18
C ARG A 244 39.03 0.11 -14.17
N LEU A 245 39.10 -1.21 -14.06
CA LEU A 245 40.27 -1.90 -13.51
C LEU A 245 41.46 -1.65 -14.43
#